data_AF-A0A3D3NZ79-F1
#
_entry.id   AF-A0A3D3NZ79-F1
#
_cell.length_a   1.000
_cell.length_b   1.000
_cell.length_c   1.000
_cell.angle_alpha   90.00
_cell.angle_beta   90.00
_cell.angle_gamma   90.00
#
_symmetry.space_group_name_H-M   'P 1'
#
loop_
_entity.id
_entity.type
_entity.pdbx_description
1 polymer ?
#
loop_
_entity_poly.entity_id
_entity_poly.type
_entity_poly.pdbx_seq_one_letter_code
_entity_poly.pdbx_strand_id
1 'polypeptide(L)'
;MQVFISHSYQDAELARKLAGSLRENGLRPWLAEEEVFPGDNWGEVTGRALSESDAMVALVTPVSGAAPQVRQDIAFALTRKAYANKVIPLIVGNRDDVPPNALPWIMNRYKMVEIPSGDQMPMAAEQIVGALRGHESMLETAA
;
A
#
# COMPACT_ATOMS: atom_id res chain seq x y z
N MET A 1 -12.60 2.19 -6.61
CA MET A 1 -11.56 2.65 -5.68
C MET A 1 -10.18 2.41 -6.29
N GLN A 2 -9.37 3.47 -6.44
CA GLN A 2 -7.96 3.40 -6.82
C GLN A 2 -7.10 3.19 -5.57
N VAL A 3 -6.16 2.24 -5.62
CA VAL A 3 -5.28 1.88 -4.50
C VAL A 3 -3.84 2.09 -4.90
N PHE A 4 -3.16 3.05 -4.28
CA PHE A 4 -1.75 3.27 -4.47
C PHE A 4 -0.96 2.15 -3.77
N ILE A 5 -0.12 1.41 -4.50
CA ILE A 5 0.79 0.44 -3.89
C ILE A 5 2.14 1.12 -3.75
N SER A 6 2.53 1.39 -2.50
CA SER A 6 3.85 1.91 -2.17
C SER A 6 4.75 0.74 -1.80
N HIS A 7 5.84 0.54 -2.53
CA HIS A 7 6.79 -0.55 -2.35
C HIS A 7 8.20 -0.11 -2.76
N SER A 8 9.20 -0.91 -2.40
CA SER A 8 10.56 -0.71 -2.89
C SER A 8 10.74 -1.36 -4.27
N TYR A 9 11.72 -0.88 -5.05
CA TYR A 9 12.10 -1.53 -6.30
C TYR A 9 12.45 -3.03 -6.13
N GLN A 10 13.01 -3.43 -4.98
CA GLN A 10 13.35 -4.83 -4.70
C GLN A 10 12.12 -5.73 -4.52
N ASP A 11 10.96 -5.15 -4.21
CA ASP A 11 9.71 -5.88 -4.01
C ASP A 11 8.78 -5.82 -5.22
N ALA A 12 9.26 -5.38 -6.39
CA ALA A 12 8.43 -5.17 -7.57
C ALA A 12 7.63 -6.43 -7.98
N GLU A 13 8.19 -7.64 -7.79
CA GLU A 13 7.45 -8.89 -8.05
C GLU A 13 6.28 -9.07 -7.07
N LEU A 14 6.48 -8.82 -5.78
CA LEU A 14 5.42 -8.90 -4.77
C LEU A 14 4.35 -7.84 -5.01
N ALA A 15 4.75 -6.62 -5.38
CA ALA A 15 3.84 -5.54 -5.71
C ALA A 15 2.94 -5.88 -6.91
N ARG A 16 3.49 -6.54 -7.95
CA ARG A 16 2.70 -7.06 -9.09
C ARG A 16 1.73 -8.15 -8.67
N LYS A 17 2.15 -9.09 -7.82
CA LYS A 17 1.25 -10.13 -7.27
C LYS A 17 0.10 -9.49 -6.51
N LEU A 18 0.40 -8.52 -5.64
CA LEU A 18 -0.61 -7.77 -4.90
C LEU A 18 -1.57 -7.06 -5.86
N ALA A 19 -1.06 -6.34 -6.85
CA ALA A 19 -1.91 -5.66 -7.83
C ALA A 19 -2.81 -6.63 -8.59
N GLY A 20 -2.30 -7.78 -9.03
CA GLY A 20 -3.11 -8.84 -9.63
C GLY A 20 -4.27 -9.25 -8.72
N SER A 21 -3.97 -9.62 -7.48
CA SER A 21 -5.00 -10.05 -6.53
C SER A 21 -5.99 -8.94 -6.15
N LEU A 22 -5.55 -7.67 -6.07
CA LEU A 22 -6.46 -6.54 -5.84
C LEU A 22 -7.38 -6.28 -7.04
N ARG A 23 -6.88 -6.44 -8.28
CA ARG A 23 -7.70 -6.34 -9.51
C ARG A 23 -8.77 -7.41 -9.56
N GLU A 24 -8.43 -8.65 -9.22
CA GLU A 24 -9.38 -9.78 -9.14
C GLU A 24 -10.52 -9.49 -8.15
N ASN A 25 -10.25 -8.68 -7.13
CA ASN A 25 -11.23 -8.23 -6.14
C ASN A 25 -11.98 -6.93 -6.53
N GLY A 26 -11.82 -6.45 -7.77
CA GLY A 26 -12.52 -5.29 -8.30
C GLY A 26 -11.95 -3.93 -7.89
N LEU A 27 -10.72 -3.89 -7.37
CA LEU A 27 -10.01 -2.64 -7.09
C LEU A 27 -9.14 -2.22 -8.27
N ARG A 28 -8.74 -0.94 -8.30
CA ARG A 28 -7.85 -0.39 -9.34
C ARG A 28 -6.49 -0.07 -8.72
N PRO A 29 -5.57 -1.04 -8.59
CA PRO A 29 -4.25 -0.76 -8.05
C PRO A 29 -3.46 0.11 -9.03
N TRP A 30 -2.68 1.02 -8.48
CA TRP A 30 -1.71 1.84 -9.18
C TRP A 30 -0.30 1.39 -8.79
N LEU A 31 0.54 1.10 -9.79
CA LEU A 31 1.93 0.66 -9.63
C LEU A 31 2.84 1.52 -10.49
N ALA A 32 3.92 2.03 -9.89
CA ALA A 32 4.86 2.89 -10.62
C ALA A 32 5.48 2.17 -11.84
N GLU A 33 5.79 0.88 -11.74
CA GLU A 33 6.39 0.09 -12.83
C GLU A 33 5.47 -0.09 -14.05
N GLU A 34 4.16 0.07 -13.88
CA GLU A 34 3.18 -0.10 -14.96
C GLU A 34 2.77 1.25 -15.57
N GLU A 35 2.98 2.35 -14.84
CA GLU A 35 2.37 3.65 -15.10
C GLU A 35 3.40 4.76 -15.37
N VAL A 36 4.69 4.53 -15.08
CA VAL A 36 5.79 5.47 -15.34
C VAL A 36 6.61 4.98 -16.53
N PHE A 37 6.68 5.79 -17.59
CA PHE A 37 7.35 5.47 -18.85
C PHE A 37 8.65 6.26 -19.04
N PRO A 38 9.59 5.79 -19.91
CA PRO A 38 10.78 6.56 -20.25
C PRO A 38 10.42 7.94 -20.81
N GLY A 39 10.94 8.99 -20.17
CA GLY A 39 10.65 10.38 -20.52
C GLY A 39 9.68 11.07 -19.54
N ASP A 40 9.00 10.31 -18.68
CA ASP A 40 8.16 10.89 -17.64
C ASP A 40 8.99 11.50 -16.51
N ASN A 41 8.48 12.59 -15.95
CA ASN A 41 8.92 13.03 -14.64
C ASN A 41 8.27 12.11 -13.57
N TRP A 42 9.06 11.15 -13.09
CA TRP A 42 8.62 10.17 -12.09
C TRP A 42 7.94 10.85 -10.88
N GLY A 43 8.55 11.91 -10.34
CA GLY A 43 8.01 12.60 -9.16
C GLY A 43 6.62 13.21 -9.40
N GLU A 44 6.37 13.76 -10.60
CA GLU A 44 5.06 14.32 -10.96
C GLU A 44 4.00 13.22 -11.15
N VAL A 45 4.35 12.14 -11.87
CA VAL A 45 3.42 11.03 -12.13
C VAL A 45 3.03 10.34 -10.83
N THR A 46 4.00 10.01 -9.98
CA THR A 46 3.74 9.39 -8.66
C THR A 46 3.03 10.35 -7.72
N GLY A 47 3.41 11.63 -7.68
CA GLY A 47 2.74 12.63 -6.84
C GLY A 47 1.27 12.85 -7.23
N ARG A 48 0.96 12.81 -8.54
CA ARG A 48 -0.42 12.84 -9.04
C ARG A 48 -1.18 11.58 -8.63
N ALA A 49 -0.62 10.40 -8.82
CA ALA A 49 -1.24 9.14 -8.43
C ALA A 49 -1.53 9.06 -6.92
N LEU A 50 -0.61 9.53 -6.08
CA LEU A 50 -0.81 9.70 -4.63
C LEU A 50 -1.93 10.69 -4.30
N SER A 51 -2.15 11.71 -5.12
CA SER A 51 -3.20 12.69 -4.87
C SER A 51 -4.58 12.21 -5.32
N GLU A 52 -4.64 11.34 -6.33
CA GLU A 52 -5.87 10.82 -6.94
C GLU A 52 -6.33 9.49 -6.36
N SER A 53 -5.45 8.77 -5.67
CA SER A 53 -5.76 7.48 -5.06
C SER A 53 -6.64 7.60 -3.82
N ASP A 54 -7.57 6.66 -3.68
CA ASP A 54 -8.53 6.61 -2.57
C ASP A 54 -7.95 5.96 -1.31
N ALA A 55 -6.96 5.08 -1.50
CA ALA A 55 -6.33 4.29 -0.45
C ALA A 55 -4.88 3.97 -0.80
N MET A 56 -4.10 3.53 0.19
CA MET A 56 -2.71 3.13 0.04
C MET A 56 -2.48 1.77 0.70
N VAL A 57 -1.74 0.90 0.01
CA VAL A 57 -1.08 -0.26 0.63
C VAL A 57 0.42 0.01 0.67
N ALA A 58 0.99 0.03 1.87
CA ALA A 58 2.44 0.11 2.07
C ALA A 58 3.01 -1.29 2.21
N LEU A 59 3.61 -1.81 1.14
CA LEU A 59 4.22 -3.13 1.10
C LEU A 59 5.65 -3.06 1.65
N VAL A 60 5.91 -3.86 2.67
CA VAL A 60 7.18 -3.88 3.41
C VAL A 60 7.66 -5.31 3.53
N THR A 61 8.94 -5.54 3.23
CA THR A 61 9.61 -6.83 3.46
C THR A 61 10.85 -6.63 4.34
N PRO A 62 11.39 -7.69 4.96
CA PRO A 62 12.65 -7.61 5.70
C PRO A 62 13.81 -7.05 4.89
N VAL A 63 13.85 -7.37 3.60
CA VAL A 63 14.94 -6.98 2.69
C VAL A 63 14.86 -5.50 2.33
N SER A 64 13.65 -4.97 2.19
CA SER A 64 13.41 -3.64 1.64
C SER A 64 12.93 -2.60 2.64
N GLY A 65 12.71 -3.00 3.91
CA GLY A 65 11.83 -2.30 4.83
C GLY A 65 12.13 -0.82 5.03
N ALA A 66 13.34 -0.34 4.74
CA ALA A 66 13.73 1.04 4.93
C ALA A 66 13.74 1.90 3.64
N ALA A 67 13.07 1.51 2.55
CA ALA A 67 13.05 2.29 1.31
C ALA A 67 12.61 3.76 1.56
N PRO A 68 13.44 4.77 1.20
CA PRO A 68 13.10 6.17 1.45
C PRO A 68 11.79 6.62 0.79
N GLN A 69 11.53 6.15 -0.44
CA GLN A 69 10.31 6.48 -1.18
C GLN A 69 9.05 6.01 -0.43
N VAL A 70 9.04 4.78 0.06
CA VAL A 70 7.91 4.22 0.81
C VAL A 70 7.60 5.07 2.05
N ARG A 71 8.63 5.52 2.75
CA ARG A 71 8.47 6.42 3.91
C ARG A 71 7.89 7.78 3.52
N GLN A 72 8.29 8.33 2.37
CA GLN A 72 7.77 9.60 1.86
C GLN A 72 6.30 9.47 1.43
N ASP A 73 5.95 8.39 0.73
CA ASP A 73 4.58 8.11 0.32
C ASP A 73 3.66 7.97 1.53
N ILE A 74 4.08 7.19 2.55
CA ILE A 74 3.32 7.05 3.80
C ILE A 74 3.16 8.40 4.48
N ALA A 75 4.23 9.19 4.61
CA ALA A 75 4.16 10.51 5.23
C ALA A 75 3.18 11.42 4.48
N PHE A 76 3.18 11.40 3.15
CA PHE A 76 2.20 12.12 2.35
C PHE A 76 0.77 11.65 2.68
N ALA A 77 0.49 10.36 2.60
CA ALA A 77 -0.84 9.81 2.84
C ALA A 77 -1.36 10.15 4.25
N LEU A 78 -0.51 10.01 5.28
CA LEU A 78 -0.90 10.30 6.67
C LEU A 78 -1.27 11.77 6.93
N THR A 79 -0.77 12.72 6.12
CA THR A 79 -1.13 14.14 6.24
C THR A 79 -2.43 14.50 5.52
N ARG A 80 -3.02 13.57 4.77
CA ARG A 80 -4.19 13.83 3.91
C ARG A 80 -5.44 13.18 4.50
N LYS A 81 -6.48 13.99 4.70
CA LYS A 81 -7.79 13.50 5.18
C LYS A 81 -8.41 12.42 4.27
N ALA A 82 -8.15 12.48 2.97
CA ALA A 82 -8.63 11.50 1.99
C ALA A 82 -8.19 10.06 2.34
N TYR A 83 -7.02 9.92 2.97
CA TYR A 83 -6.43 8.65 3.38
C TYR A 83 -6.75 8.24 4.82
N ALA A 84 -7.60 8.99 5.53
CA ALA A 84 -7.94 8.67 6.92
C ALA A 84 -8.48 7.24 7.02
N ASN A 85 -7.80 6.40 7.82
CA ASN A 85 -8.07 4.96 7.98
C ASN A 85 -7.95 4.12 6.68
N LYS A 86 -7.31 4.65 5.63
CA LYS A 86 -7.15 3.97 4.33
C LYS A 86 -5.69 3.77 3.93
N VAL A 87 -4.78 3.77 4.91
CA VAL A 87 -3.38 3.37 4.75
C VAL A 87 -3.20 2.03 5.41
N ILE A 88 -2.93 0.99 4.63
CA ILE A 88 -2.84 -0.40 5.11
C ILE A 88 -1.38 -0.89 4.97
N PRO A 89 -0.68 -1.16 6.08
CA PRO A 89 0.60 -1.83 6.03
C PRO A 89 0.41 -3.30 5.64
N LEU A 90 1.15 -3.76 4.63
CA LEU A 90 1.29 -5.16 4.27
C LEU A 90 2.73 -5.59 4.51
N ILE A 91 2.93 -6.52 5.45
CA ILE A 91 4.23 -7.13 5.72
C ILE A 91 4.28 -8.49 5.03
N VAL A 92 5.31 -8.70 4.20
CA VAL A 92 5.59 -10.00 3.58
C VAL A 92 6.91 -10.55 4.13
N GLY A 93 6.86 -11.71 4.75
CA GLY A 93 7.96 -12.31 5.49
C GLY A 93 7.76 -12.23 7.00
N ASN A 94 8.83 -12.49 7.75
CA ASN A 94 8.79 -12.38 9.20
C ASN A 94 8.88 -10.90 9.63
N ARG A 95 7.87 -10.44 10.37
CA ARG A 95 7.80 -9.07 10.88
C ARG A 95 8.97 -8.71 11.78
N ASP A 96 9.50 -9.65 12.56
CA ASP A 96 10.62 -9.38 13.47
C ASP A 96 11.92 -9.07 12.73
N ASP A 97 12.02 -9.48 11.46
CA ASP A 97 13.16 -9.19 10.60
C ASP A 97 13.02 -7.83 9.87
N VAL A 98 11.85 -7.17 9.98
CA VAL A 98 11.64 -5.83 9.41
C VAL A 98 12.34 -4.79 10.29
N PRO A 99 13.18 -3.90 9.71
CA PRO A 99 13.83 -2.85 10.48
C PRO A 99 12.81 -2.00 11.29
N PRO A 100 13.08 -1.66 12.56
CA PRO A 100 12.12 -0.88 13.37
C PRO A 100 11.76 0.49 12.81
N ASN A 101 12.61 1.05 11.93
CA ASN A 101 12.42 2.34 11.25
C ASN A 101 11.87 2.20 9.83
N ALA A 102 11.46 0.99 9.43
CA ALA A 102 10.88 0.71 8.13
C ALA A 102 9.59 1.49 7.89
N LEU A 103 8.74 1.49 8.91
CA LEU A 103 7.50 2.24 8.96
C LEU A 103 7.61 3.36 9.99
N PRO A 104 7.00 4.53 9.75
CA PRO A 104 6.81 5.53 10.78
C PRO A 104 6.10 4.93 12.01
N TRP A 105 6.52 5.28 13.22
CA TRP A 105 6.00 4.71 14.47
C TRP A 105 4.47 4.75 14.59
N ILE A 106 3.83 5.75 13.99
CA ILE A 106 2.37 5.91 13.99
C ILE A 106 1.66 4.74 13.28
N MET A 107 2.33 4.07 12.34
CA MET A 107 1.83 2.89 11.66
C MET A 107 1.64 1.70 12.60
N ASN A 108 2.31 1.66 13.76
CA ASN A 108 2.06 0.65 14.79
C ASN A 108 0.65 0.74 15.41
N ARG A 109 -0.07 1.83 15.16
CA ARG A 109 -1.48 2.00 15.56
C ARG A 109 -2.48 1.51 14.51
N TYR A 110 -2.00 1.15 13.32
CA TYR A 110 -2.82 0.64 12.23
C TYR A 110 -2.84 -0.87 12.28
N LYS A 111 -3.98 -1.46 11.91
CA LYS A 111 -4.05 -2.91 11.73
C LYS A 111 -3.19 -3.30 10.52
N MET A 112 -2.23 -4.17 10.75
CA MET A 112 -1.33 -4.67 9.71
C MET A 112 -1.88 -5.95 9.11
N VAL A 113 -1.67 -6.13 7.81
CA VAL A 113 -1.83 -7.41 7.13
C VAL A 113 -0.44 -8.04 7.07
N GLU A 114 -0.33 -9.29 7.50
CA GLU A 114 0.94 -10.01 7.58
C GLU A 114 0.80 -11.34 6.85
N ILE A 115 1.71 -11.63 5.93
CA ILE A 115 1.79 -12.90 5.24
C ILE A 115 3.24 -13.44 5.23
N PRO A 116 3.45 -14.73 5.52
CA PRO A 116 4.79 -15.34 5.46
C PRO A 116 5.48 -15.25 4.10
N SER A 117 4.74 -15.38 2.99
CA SER A 117 5.29 -15.34 1.64
C SER A 117 4.28 -14.81 0.62
N GLY A 118 4.78 -14.48 -0.57
CA GLY A 118 3.95 -14.01 -1.69
C GLY A 118 2.92 -15.02 -2.20
N ASP A 119 3.00 -16.30 -1.83
CA ASP A 119 2.01 -17.31 -2.23
C ASP A 119 0.65 -17.08 -1.56
N GLN A 120 0.65 -16.37 -0.43
CA GLN A 120 -0.54 -16.03 0.35
C GLN A 120 -1.10 -14.64 -0.03
N MET A 121 -0.65 -14.06 -1.14
CA MET A 121 -1.11 -12.76 -1.61
C MET A 121 -2.63 -12.67 -1.85
N PRO A 122 -3.33 -13.71 -2.35
CA PRO A 122 -4.78 -13.67 -2.48
C PRO A 122 -5.48 -13.43 -1.13
N MET A 123 -5.01 -14.11 -0.08
CA MET A 123 -5.54 -13.94 1.29
C MET A 123 -5.27 -12.52 1.82
N ALA A 124 -4.07 -11.98 1.57
CA ALA A 124 -3.76 -10.59 1.94
C ALA A 124 -4.68 -9.59 1.21
N ALA A 125 -4.92 -9.80 -0.09
CA ALA A 125 -5.79 -8.95 -0.89
C ALA A 125 -7.23 -8.97 -0.36
N GLU A 126 -7.78 -10.13 0.00
CA GLU A 126 -9.10 -10.24 0.63
C GLU A 126 -9.20 -9.44 1.94
N GLN A 127 -8.17 -9.53 2.80
CA GLN A 127 -8.12 -8.76 4.05
C GLN A 127 -8.05 -7.25 3.79
N ILE A 128 -7.24 -6.82 2.81
CA ILE A 128 -7.13 -5.42 2.40
C ILE A 128 -8.47 -4.90 1.87
N VAL A 129 -9.10 -5.66 0.97
CA VAL A 129 -10.40 -5.31 0.38
C VAL A 129 -11.48 -5.22 1.46
N GLY A 130 -11.52 -6.18 2.38
CA GLY A 130 -12.44 -6.17 3.51
C GLY A 130 -12.25 -4.96 4.42
N ALA A 131 -10.99 -4.59 4.72
CA ALA A 131 -10.69 -3.40 5.50
C ALA A 131 -11.18 -2.12 4.81
N LEU A 132 -10.89 -1.96 3.52
CA LEU A 132 -11.27 -0.76 2.78
C LEU A 132 -12.79 -0.62 2.61
N ARG A 133 -13.50 -1.70 2.28
CA ARG A 133 -14.97 -1.71 2.18
C ARG A 133 -15.65 -1.50 3.52
N GLY A 134 -15.07 -2.02 4.61
CA GLY A 134 -15.59 -1.79 5.97
C GLY A 134 -15.55 -0.33 6.39
N HIS A 135 -14.59 0.46 5.88
CA HIS A 135 -14.55 1.90 6.12
C HIS A 135 -15.58 2.69 5.32
N GLU A 136 -15.95 2.24 4.12
CA GLU A 136 -16.99 2.87 3.31
C GLU A 136 -18.38 2.77 3.98
N SER A 137 -18.74 1.59 4.49
CA SER A 137 -20.04 1.38 5.14
C SER A 137 -20.21 2.19 6.44
N MET A 138 -19.13 2.42 7.19
CA MET A 138 -19.14 3.26 8.39
C MET A 138 -19.36 4.74 8.07
N LEU A 139 -18.86 5.23 6.93
CA LEU A 139 -19.06 6.61 6.51
C LEU A 139 -20.48 6.86 5.99
N GLU A 140 -21.06 5.90 5.28
CA GLU A 140 -22.46 5.98 4.81
C GLU A 140 -23.48 5.94 5.95
N THR A 141 -23.18 5.21 7.04
CA THR A 141 -24.07 5.13 8.21
C THR A 141 -23.98 6.38 9.11
N ALA A 142 -22.91 7.17 8.98
CA ALA A 142 -22.67 8.36 9.79
C ALA A 142 -23.13 9.68 9.13
N ALA A 143 -23.66 9.63 7.91
CA ALA A 143 -24.17 10.76 7.12
C ALA A 143 -25.70 10.79 7.12
#